data_AF-A0A257JE71-F1
#
_entry.id   AF-A0A257JE71-F1
#
_cell.length_a   1.000
_cell.length_b   1.000
_cell.length_c   1.000
_cell.angle_alpha   90.00
_cell.angle_beta   90.00
_cell.angle_gamma   90.00
#
_symmetry.space_group_name_H-M   'P 1'
#
loop_
_entity.id
_entity.type
_entity.pdbx_description
1 polymer ?
#
loop_
_entity_poly.entity_id
_entity_poly.type
_entity_poly.pdbx_seq_one_letter_code
_entity_poly.pdbx_strand_id
1 'polypeptide(L)' 'MDVPISLSAFNNEALENNQISELRDFVGQVPNLFVNNFNGRSDTVRLFIRGVGQNDVTLTQDPSVALYVDGVYVGTTV' A
#
# COMPACT_ATOMS: atom_id res chain seq x y z
N MET A 1 0.82 -15.98 -24.43
CA MET A 1 1.19 -14.57 -24.19
C MET A 1 0.98 -14.36 -22.71
N ASP A 2 2.02 -14.61 -21.90
CA ASP A 2 1.96 -14.35 -20.46
C ASP A 2 2.19 -12.86 -20.24
N VAL A 3 1.17 -12.17 -19.74
CA VAL A 3 1.44 -11.08 -18.81
C VAL A 3 1.38 -11.75 -17.45
N PRO A 4 2.50 -12.28 -16.93
CA PRO A 4 2.48 -12.86 -15.60
C PRO A 4 2.13 -11.71 -14.64
N ILE A 5 1.03 -11.88 -13.91
CA ILE A 5 0.62 -10.93 -12.87
C ILE A 5 1.77 -10.86 -11.87
N SER A 6 2.19 -9.65 -11.53
CA SER A 6 3.20 -9.44 -10.49
C SER A 6 2.54 -9.59 -9.13
N LEU A 7 2.95 -10.62 -8.38
CA LEU A 7 2.49 -10.87 -7.02
C LEU A 7 3.68 -10.87 -6.07
N SER A 8 3.61 -10.04 -5.02
CA SER A 8 4.50 -10.10 -3.87
C SER A 8 3.68 -10.61 -2.69
N ALA A 9 4.04 -11.76 -2.15
CA ALA A 9 3.36 -12.39 -1.03
C ALA A 9 4.36 -12.66 0.10
N PHE A 10 3.95 -12.38 1.33
CA PHE A 10 4.77 -12.54 2.53
C PHE A 10 4.06 -13.50 3.48
N ASN A 11 4.80 -14.45 4.04
CA ASN A 11 4.32 -15.32 5.11
C ASN A 11 4.73 -14.74 6.47
N ASN A 12 4.25 -15.33 7.57
CA ASN A 12 4.50 -14.83 8.92
C ASN A 12 6.00 -14.71 9.24
N GLU A 13 6.80 -15.73 8.89
CA GLU A 13 8.25 -15.71 9.11
C GLU A 13 8.94 -14.57 8.35
N ALA A 14 8.53 -14.30 7.11
CA ALA A 14 9.04 -13.16 6.35
C ALA A 14 8.65 -11.83 6.97
N LEU A 15 7.44 -11.69 7.52
CA LEU A 15 7.03 -10.48 8.22
C LEU A 15 7.90 -10.25 9.47
N GLU A 16 8.12 -11.28 10.28
CA GLU A 16 8.95 -11.21 11.49
C GLU A 16 10.42 -10.88 11.16
N ASN A 17 11.01 -11.60 10.21
CA ASN A 17 12.42 -11.42 9.83
C ASN A 17 12.71 -10.04 9.22
N ASN A 18 11.72 -9.46 8.51
CA ASN A 18 11.84 -8.13 7.92
C ASN A 18 11.28 -7.01 8.81
N GLN A 19 10.86 -7.34 10.05
CA GLN A 19 10.29 -6.39 11.01
C GLN A 19 9.11 -5.58 10.44
N ILE A 20 8.26 -6.25 9.64
CA ILE A 20 7.11 -5.62 9.01
C ILE A 20 5.98 -5.55 10.01
N SER A 21 5.66 -4.32 10.43
CA SER A 21 4.65 -4.00 11.43
C SER A 21 3.60 -2.99 10.94
N GLU A 22 3.96 -2.17 9.95
CA GLU A 22 3.10 -1.18 9.31
C GLU A 22 3.27 -1.14 7.78
N LEU A 23 2.34 -0.46 7.08
CA LEU A 23 2.36 -0.38 5.61
C LEU A 23 3.67 0.16 5.04
N ARG A 24 4.34 1.06 5.76
CA ARG A 24 5.59 1.69 5.33
C ARG A 24 6.76 0.70 5.33
N ASP A 25 6.71 -0.35 6.15
CA ASP A 25 7.77 -1.35 6.24
C ASP A 25 7.86 -2.24 4.99
N PHE A 26 6.79 -2.29 4.19
CA PHE A 26 6.82 -2.95 2.88
C PHE A 26 7.63 -2.18 1.84
N VAL A 27 7.96 -0.90 2.08
CA VAL A 27 8.82 -0.12 1.20
C VAL A 27 10.23 -0.73 1.20
N GLY A 28 10.73 -1.07 0.01
CA GLY A 28 12.00 -1.77 -0.16
C GLY A 28 11.86 -3.29 -0.27
N GLN A 29 10.74 -3.86 0.19
CA GLN A 29 10.41 -5.29 0.04
C GLN A 29 9.56 -5.54 -1.21
N VAL A 30 8.69 -4.60 -1.55
CA VAL A 30 7.87 -4.65 -2.77
C VAL A 30 8.44 -3.70 -3.83
N PRO A 31 8.84 -4.18 -5.02
CA PRO A 31 9.42 -3.35 -6.06
C PRO A 31 8.45 -2.26 -6.54
N ASN A 32 8.93 -1.01 -6.54
CA ASN A 32 8.17 0.18 -6.95
C ASN A 32 6.90 0.43 -6.11
N LEU A 33 6.84 -0.06 -4.87
CA LEU A 33 5.86 0.38 -3.89
C LEU A 33 6.37 1.67 -3.22
N PHE A 34 5.52 2.68 -3.16
CA PHE A 34 5.77 3.88 -2.38
C PHE A 34 4.60 4.10 -1.43
N VAL A 35 4.94 4.39 -0.17
CA VAL A 35 4.00 4.67 0.91
C VAL A 35 4.38 6.01 1.53
N ASN A 36 3.44 6.95 1.57
CA ASN A 36 3.68 8.26 2.16
C ASN A 36 2.44 8.76 2.90
N ASN A 37 2.62 9.54 3.94
CA ASN A 37 1.52 10.19 4.65
C ASN A 37 1.04 11.40 3.86
N PHE A 38 -0.26 11.69 3.92
CA PHE A 38 -0.80 12.94 3.37
C PHE A 38 -0.72 14.04 4.42
N ASN A 39 0.02 15.11 4.11
CA ASN A 39 0.11 16.32 4.95
C ASN A 39 0.48 16.08 6.44
N GLY A 40 1.34 15.10 6.72
CA GLY A 40 1.80 14.81 8.08
C GLY A 40 0.74 14.19 9.01
N ARG A 41 -0.46 13.86 8.49
CA ARG A 41 -1.45 13.12 9.25
C ARG A 41 -1.11 11.63 9.22
N SER A 42 -1.08 11.00 10.39
CA SER A 42 -0.79 9.56 10.52
C SER A 42 -1.93 8.67 10.05
N ASP A 43 -3.15 9.23 10.02
CA ASP A 43 -4.38 8.56 9.65
C ASP A 43 -4.57 8.39 8.13
N THR A 44 -3.88 9.20 7.33
CA THR A 44 -4.08 9.26 5.89
C THR A 44 -2.84 8.76 5.15
N VAL A 45 -2.98 7.63 4.45
CA VAL A 45 -1.92 7.00 3.66
C VAL A 45 -2.12 7.21 2.16
N ARG A 46 -1.04 7.53 1.45
CA ARG A 46 -0.95 7.51 -0.01
C ARG A 46 -0.10 6.34 -0.45
N LEU A 47 -0.67 5.54 -1.33
CA LEU A 47 -0.04 4.36 -1.90
C LEU A 47 0.18 4.58 -3.39
N PHE A 48 1.38 4.24 -3.86
CA PHE A 48 1.69 4.18 -5.28
C PHE A 48 2.34 2.84 -5.59
N ILE A 49 1.92 2.22 -6.69
CA ILE A 49 2.56 1.02 -7.23
C ILE A 49 2.98 1.34 -8.65
N ARG A 50 4.29 1.22 -8.93
CA ARG A 50 4.85 1.46 -10.28
C ARG A 50 4.50 2.86 -10.82
N GLY A 51 4.50 3.85 -9.93
CA GLY A 51 4.15 5.25 -10.26
C GLY A 51 2.65 5.52 -10.39
N VAL A 52 1.78 4.52 -10.26
CA VAL A 52 0.33 4.69 -10.26
C VAL A 52 -0.15 4.90 -8.83
N GLY A 53 -0.77 6.04 -8.57
CA GLY A 53 -1.34 6.42 -7.27
C GLY A 53 -2.14 7.72 -7.38
N GLN A 54 -2.61 8.25 -6.26
CA GLN A 54 -3.23 9.59 -6.22
C GLN A 54 -2.39 10.55 -5.40
N ASN A 55 -2.16 11.74 -5.96
CA ASN A 55 -1.43 12.81 -5.28
C ASN A 55 -2.29 13.48 -4.20
N ASP A 56 -3.58 13.65 -4.51
CA ASP A 56 -4.58 14.24 -3.63
C ASP A 56 -5.45 13.15 -3.02
N VAL A 57 -5.73 13.30 -1.74
CA VAL A 57 -6.56 12.38 -0.96
C VAL A 57 -7.86 13.11 -0.66
N THR A 58 -8.95 12.65 -1.27
CA THR A 58 -10.30 13.14 -0.98
C THR A 58 -11.18 11.97 -0.54
N LEU A 59 -11.93 12.12 0.56
CA LEU A 59 -12.76 11.05 1.13
C LEU A 59 -13.80 10.48 0.13
N THR A 60 -14.26 11.29 -0.81
CA THR A 60 -15.27 10.91 -1.80
C THR A 60 -14.70 10.30 -3.07
N GLN A 61 -13.38 10.10 -3.14
CA GLN A 61 -12.70 9.57 -4.31
C GLN A 61 -12.02 8.25 -3.94
N ASP A 62 -12.24 7.22 -4.78
CA ASP A 62 -11.53 5.96 -4.62
C ASP A 62 -10.04 6.15 -4.97
N PRO A 63 -9.11 5.68 -4.12
CA PRO A 63 -7.68 5.71 -4.41
C PRO A 63 -7.32 4.86 -5.64
N SER A 64 -6.30 5.29 -6.39
CA SER A 64 -5.76 4.54 -7.53
C SER A 64 -5.15 3.19 -7.14
N VAL A 65 -4.83 2.99 -5.86
CA VAL A 65 -4.36 1.73 -5.28
C VAL A 65 -5.29 1.37 -4.13
N ALA A 66 -6.01 0.25 -4.27
CA ALA A 66 -6.93 -0.24 -3.25
C ALA A 66 -6.19 -1.00 -2.15
N LEU A 67 -6.56 -0.74 -0.89
CA LEU A 67 -6.10 -1.50 0.27
C LEU A 67 -7.24 -2.36 0.78
N TYR A 68 -6.93 -3.61 1.14
CA TYR A 68 -7.88 -4.52 1.77
C TYR A 68 -7.24 -5.08 3.04
N VAL A 69 -8.03 -5.15 4.10
CA VAL A 69 -7.63 -5.79 5.37
C VAL A 69 -8.69 -6.83 5.68
N ASP A 70 -8.27 -8.10 5.79
CA ASP A 70 -9.16 -9.25 5.99
C ASP A 70 -10.32 -9.32 4.98
N GLY A 71 -10.06 -8.92 3.74
CA GLY A 71 -11.05 -8.88 2.66
C GLY A 71 -11.99 -7.67 2.68
N VAL A 72 -11.88 -6.79 3.68
CA VAL A 72 -12.65 -5.55 3.76
C VAL A 72 -11.88 -4.43 3.06
N TYR A 73 -12.56 -3.71 2.17
CA TYR A 73 -12.00 -2.56 1.49
C TYR A 73 -11.73 -1.42 2.48
N VAL A 74 -10.46 -1.00 2.54
CA VAL A 74 -10.02 0.18 3.27
C VAL A 74 -9.84 1.29 2.24
N GLY A 75 -10.83 2.19 2.20
CA GLY A 75 -10.76 3.38 1.37
C GLY A 75 -9.80 4.41 1.95
N THR A 76 -10.10 5.66 1.66
CA THR A 76 -9.29 6.80 2.08
C THR A 76 -9.51 7.07 3.58
N THR A 77 -8.61 6.56 4.44
CA THR A 77 -8.65 6.80 5.91
C THR A 77 -8.33 8.26 6.23
N VAL A 78 -9.02 8.84 7.22
CA VAL A 78 -9.03 10.28 7.59
C VAL A 78 -8.52 10.55 8.98
#